data_AF-A0A174GH27-F1
#
_entry.id   AF-A0A174GH27-F1
#
_cell.length_a   1.000
_cell.length_b   1.000
_cell.length_c   1.000
_cell.angle_alpha   90.00
_cell.angle_beta   90.00
_cell.angle_gamma   90.00
#
_symmetry.space_group_name_H-M   'P 1'
#
loop_
_entity.id
_entity.type
_entity.pdbx_description
1 polymer ?
#
loop_
_entity_poly.entity_id
_entity_poly.type
_entity_poly.pdbx_seq_one_letter_code
_entity_poly.pdbx_strand_id
1 'polypeptide(L)'
;MSKRIEKKKQKKQAVTAASAVQVPAGKANLYIQYQDQEYLADEVIERVRKKCMSEGLPELEDLSIYLKPEERKAYYTCGGNSGAVEI
;
A
#
# COMPACT_ATOMS: atom_id res chain seq x y z
N MET A 1 -53.42 -2.46 40.31
CA MET A 1 -54.31 -2.09 39.18
C MET A 1 -53.56 -1.13 38.27
N SER A 2 -53.01 -1.65 37.17
CA SER A 2 -52.10 -0.99 36.22
C SER A 2 -52.80 0.05 35.34
N LYS A 3 -52.05 1.04 34.79
CA LYS A 3 -52.34 1.65 33.46
C LYS A 3 -51.23 2.59 32.95
N ARG A 4 -50.69 2.22 31.76
CA ARG A 4 -50.12 3.02 30.63
C ARG A 4 -48.80 3.78 30.93
N ILE A 5 -47.84 3.99 30.02
CA ILE A 5 -47.90 4.36 28.59
C ILE A 5 -46.62 3.87 27.86
N GLU A 6 -46.78 3.49 26.59
CA GLU A 6 -45.74 3.09 25.62
C GLU A 6 -44.76 4.22 25.19
N LYS A 7 -43.67 3.78 24.52
CA LYS A 7 -43.17 4.34 23.24
C LYS A 7 -41.92 5.23 23.28
N LYS A 8 -40.76 4.64 22.96
CA LYS A 8 -39.86 4.99 21.82
C LYS A 8 -38.55 4.21 21.94
N LYS A 9 -38.26 3.31 21.00
CA LYS A 9 -37.39 3.56 19.83
C LYS A 9 -35.90 3.57 20.23
N GLN A 10 -35.18 2.48 19.99
CA GLN A 10 -34.16 2.42 18.92
C GLN A 10 -33.41 1.08 18.91
N LYS A 11 -33.62 0.38 17.80
CA LYS A 11 -32.78 -0.66 17.20
C LYS A 11 -31.35 -0.14 17.02
N LYS A 12 -30.35 -0.89 17.46
CA LYS A 12 -29.00 -0.99 16.85
C LYS A 12 -28.38 -2.29 17.39
N GLN A 13 -28.63 -3.38 16.67
CA GLN A 13 -27.69 -3.95 15.71
C GLN A 13 -26.42 -4.41 16.41
N ALA A 14 -26.35 -5.73 16.56
CA ALA A 14 -25.10 -6.47 16.72
C ALA A 14 -24.09 -5.97 15.69
N VAL A 15 -22.91 -5.60 16.16
CA VAL A 15 -21.68 -5.67 15.37
C VAL A 15 -20.74 -6.58 16.12
N THR A 16 -20.76 -7.82 15.67
CA THR A 16 -19.70 -8.80 15.77
C THR A 16 -18.36 -8.07 15.63
N ALA A 17 -17.56 -8.06 16.69
CA ALA A 17 -16.14 -7.74 16.59
C ALA A 17 -15.49 -8.84 15.77
N ALA A 18 -15.48 -8.67 14.45
CA ALA A 18 -14.72 -9.52 13.56
C ALA A 18 -13.25 -9.31 13.91
N SER A 19 -12.66 -10.31 14.56
CA SER A 19 -11.24 -10.45 14.78
C SER A 19 -10.48 -10.06 13.52
N ALA A 20 -9.69 -8.99 13.59
CA ALA A 20 -8.64 -8.76 12.62
C ALA A 20 -7.63 -9.90 12.85
N VAL A 21 -7.82 -10.99 12.12
CA VAL A 21 -6.82 -12.04 11.97
C VAL A 21 -5.60 -11.33 11.41
N GLN A 22 -4.61 -11.09 12.27
CA GLN A 22 -3.28 -10.72 11.83
C GLN A 22 -2.74 -11.95 11.13
N VAL A 23 -3.00 -12.03 9.82
CA VAL A 23 -2.32 -12.97 8.94
C VAL A 23 -0.84 -12.70 9.19
N PRO A 24 -0.04 -13.69 9.63
CA PRO A 24 1.40 -13.49 9.67
C PRO A 24 1.78 -13.08 8.26
N ALA A 25 2.22 -11.84 8.11
CA ALA A 25 2.63 -11.29 6.82
C ALA A 25 3.88 -12.07 6.41
N GLY A 26 3.67 -13.22 5.77
CA GLY A 26 4.72 -13.95 5.11
C GLY A 26 5.39 -12.95 4.17
N LYS A 27 6.71 -12.77 4.31
CA LYS A 27 7.46 -11.95 3.37
C LYS A 27 7.29 -12.55 1.99
N ALA A 28 6.48 -11.90 1.16
CA ALA A 28 6.30 -12.27 -0.23
C ALA A 28 7.38 -11.54 -1.03
N ASN A 29 8.34 -12.29 -1.56
CA ASN A 29 9.36 -11.73 -2.44
C ASN A 29 8.82 -11.78 -3.87
N LEU A 30 8.81 -10.63 -4.54
CA LEU A 30 8.42 -10.53 -5.95
C LEU A 30 9.68 -10.28 -6.79
N TYR A 31 9.98 -11.23 -7.67
CA TYR A 31 11.09 -11.14 -8.61
C TYR A 31 10.55 -10.84 -10.01
N ILE A 32 11.22 -9.93 -10.71
CA ILE A 32 10.90 -9.52 -12.06
C ILE A 32 12.09 -9.93 -12.92
N GLN A 33 11.89 -10.91 -13.80
CA GLN A 33 12.92 -11.38 -14.72
C GLN A 33 12.58 -10.94 -16.14
N TYR A 34 13.54 -10.34 -16.83
CA TYR A 34 13.42 -9.94 -18.22
C TYR A 34 14.76 -10.18 -18.93
N GLN A 35 14.74 -11.03 -19.96
CA GLN A 35 15.96 -11.55 -20.61
C GLN A 35 16.89 -12.20 -19.56
N ASP A 36 18.18 -11.84 -19.56
CA ASP A 36 19.19 -12.32 -18.61
C ASP A 36 19.31 -11.44 -17.34
N GLN A 37 18.29 -10.62 -17.06
CA GLN A 37 18.26 -9.72 -15.88
C GLN A 37 17.15 -10.11 -14.91
N GLU A 38 17.46 -10.06 -13.61
CA GLU A 38 16.52 -10.29 -12.51
C GLU A 38 16.54 -9.07 -11.57
N TYR A 39 15.35 -8.64 -11.16
CA TYR A 39 15.14 -7.51 -10.26
C TYR A 39 14.24 -7.93 -9.12
N LEU A 40 14.65 -7.66 -7.88
CA LEU A 40 13.77 -7.80 -6.72
C LEU A 40 12.91 -6.55 -6.61
N ALA A 41 11.59 -6.72 -6.62
CA ALA A 41 10.66 -5.59 -6.51
C ALA A 41 10.88 -4.80 -5.21
N ASP A 42 11.22 -5.49 -4.12
CA ASP A 42 11.54 -4.87 -2.82
C ASP A 42 12.74 -3.91 -2.94
N GLU A 43 13.83 -4.33 -3.60
CA GLU A 43 14.99 -3.46 -3.83
C GLU A 43 14.64 -2.23 -4.67
N VAL A 44 13.82 -2.41 -5.71
CA VAL A 44 13.37 -1.31 -6.56
C VAL A 44 12.52 -0.33 -5.74
N ILE A 45 11.57 -0.84 -4.95
CA ILE A 45 10.73 -0.03 -4.06
C ILE A 45 11.59 0.72 -3.04
N GLU A 46 12.58 0.07 -2.41
CA GLU A 46 13.49 0.73 -1.48
C GLU A 46 14.31 1.85 -2.14
N ARG A 47 14.80 1.63 -3.36
CA ARG A 47 15.55 2.64 -4.13
C ARG A 47 14.68 3.84 -4.48
N VAL A 48 13.46 3.59 -4.94
CA VAL A 48 12.47 4.63 -5.25
C VAL A 48 12.10 5.39 -3.98
N ARG A 49 11.82 4.69 -2.88
CA ARG A 49 11.45 5.31 -1.59
C ARG A 49 12.57 6.18 -1.04
N LYS A 50 13.83 5.73 -1.13
CA LYS A 50 15.00 6.57 -0.78
C LYS A 50 15.07 7.84 -1.64
N LYS A 51 14.79 7.73 -2.94
CA LYS A 51 14.75 8.90 -3.82
C LYS A 51 13.60 9.86 -3.47
N CYS A 52 12.40 9.33 -3.24
CA CYS A 52 11.25 10.14 -2.83
C CYS A 52 11.50 10.83 -1.47
N MET A 53 12.08 10.14 -0.47
CA MET A 53 12.49 10.75 0.80
C MET A 53 13.55 11.85 0.61
N SER A 54 14.51 11.63 -0.29
CA SER A 54 15.53 12.63 -0.60
C SER A 54 14.95 13.90 -1.24
N GLU A 55 13.81 13.78 -1.93
CA GLU A 55 13.08 14.91 -2.53
C GLU A 55 12.17 15.63 -1.51
N GLY A 56 12.10 15.13 -0.27
CA GLY A 56 11.33 15.75 0.82
C GLY A 56 9.82 15.46 0.75
N LEU A 57 9.41 14.45 0.00
CA LEU A 57 8.01 14.08 -0.17
C LEU A 57 7.54 13.15 0.95
N PRO A 58 6.35 13.38 1.53
CA PRO A 58 5.87 12.58 2.64
C PRO A 58 5.45 11.18 2.18
N GLU A 59 5.81 10.17 2.98
CA GLU A 59 5.59 8.74 2.74
C GLU A 59 4.12 8.30 2.56
N LEU A 60 3.16 9.20 2.76
CA LEU A 60 1.72 8.93 2.77
C LEU A 60 1.06 8.99 1.39
N GLU A 61 1.80 9.35 0.35
CA GLU A 61 1.29 9.46 -1.03
C GLU A 61 1.42 8.15 -1.83
N ASP A 62 0.45 7.92 -2.73
CA ASP A 62 0.40 6.75 -3.61
C ASP A 62 1.68 6.62 -4.45
N LEU A 63 2.52 5.63 -4.12
CA LEU A 63 3.74 5.32 -4.86
C LEU A 63 3.42 4.36 -6.01
N SER A 64 3.46 4.86 -7.23
CA SER A 64 3.39 4.02 -8.44
C SER A 64 4.78 3.84 -9.02
N ILE A 65 5.17 2.60 -9.29
CA ILE A 65 6.47 2.24 -9.87
C ILE A 65 6.24 1.51 -11.18
N TYR A 66 6.88 1.99 -12.23
CA TYR A 66 6.92 1.38 -13.54
C TYR A 66 8.35 0.99 -13.89
N LEU A 67 8.62 -0.30 -13.88
CA LEU A 67 9.93 -0.86 -14.20
C LEU A 67 10.05 -1.06 -15.71
N LYS A 68 11.08 -0.50 -16.34
CA LYS A 68 11.44 -0.77 -17.73
C LYS A 68 12.85 -1.37 -17.82
N PRO A 69 12.97 -2.70 -17.76
CA PRO A 69 14.25 -3.42 -17.80
C PRO A 69 15.10 -3.06 -19.02
N GLU A 70 14.47 -2.85 -20.18
CA GLU A 70 15.15 -2.50 -21.44
C GLU A 70 16.02 -1.24 -21.33
N GLU A 71 15.58 -0.27 -20.52
CA GLU A 71 16.29 0.99 -20.28
C GLU A 71 17.12 0.95 -18.99
N ARG A 72 17.04 -0.14 -18.22
CA ARG A 72 17.58 -0.27 -16.86
C ARG A 72 17.12 0.87 -15.94
N LYS A 73 15.83 1.24 -16.07
CA LYS A 73 15.22 2.33 -15.31
C LYS A 73 13.89 1.91 -14.70
N ALA A 74 13.67 2.34 -13.47
CA ALA A 74 12.37 2.34 -12.81
C ALA A 74 11.86 3.78 -12.73
N TYR A 75 10.74 4.04 -13.39
CA TYR A 75 10.01 5.29 -13.30
C TYR A 75 9.09 5.22 -12.08
N TYR A 76 8.95 6.32 -11.37
CA TYR A 76 8.07 6.38 -10.22
C TYR A 76 7.32 7.70 -10.15
N THR A 77 6.14 7.66 -9.55
CA THR A 77 5.41 8.85 -9.15
C THR A 77 5.22 8.82 -7.64
N CYS A 78 5.67 9.87 -6.97
CA CYS A 78 5.54 10.06 -5.54
C CYS A 78 4.93 11.44 -5.32
N GLY A 79 3.72 11.48 -4.76
CA GLY A 79 3.09 12.72 -4.32
C GLY A 79 3.02 13.85 -5.36
N GLY A 80 2.56 13.52 -6.57
CA GLY A 80 2.46 14.47 -7.68
C GLY A 80 3.78 14.79 -8.39
N ASN A 81 4.93 14.33 -7.88
CA ASN A 81 6.21 14.40 -8.57
C ASN A 81 6.51 13.07 -9.26
N SER A 82 7.07 13.15 -10.47
CA SER A 82 7.54 11.99 -11.23
C SER A 82 9.06 11.99 -11.29
N GLY A 83 9.68 10.83 -11.06
CA GLY A 83 11.11 10.66 -11.17
C GLY A 83 11.48 9.34 -11.86
N ALA A 84 12.77 9.15 -12.09
CA ALA A 84 13.33 7.90 -12.56
C ALA A 84 14.53 7.53 -11.69
N VAL A 85 14.72 6.23 -11.46
CA VAL A 85 15.89 5.66 -10.80
C VAL A 85 16.48 4.59 -11.70
N GLU A 86 17.80 4.59 -11.85
CA GLU A 86 18.52 3.53 -12.55
C GLU A 86 18.61 2.30 -11.65
N ILE A 87 18.36 1.12 -12.24
CA ILE A 87 18.25 -0.17 -11.55
C ILE A 87 19.33 -1.13 -12.00
#